data_AF-A0A9E2DB20-F1
#
_entry.id   AF-A0A9E2DB20-F1
#
_cell.length_a   1.000
_cell.length_b   1.000
_cell.length_c   1.000
_cell.angle_alpha   90.00
_cell.angle_beta   90.00
_cell.angle_gamma   90.00
#
_symmetry.space_group_name_H-M   'P 1'
#
loop_
_entity.id
_entity.type
_entity.pdbx_description
1 polymer ?
#
loop_
_entity_poly.entity_id
_entity_poly.type
_entity_poly.pdbx_seq_one_letter_code
_entity_poly.pdbx_strand_id
1 'polypeptide(L)'
;MKKIIIGAILISFAFILSGCDAKGDVATSSAAIDKAKTLETVEVKVDYLLEQAEYFYDTEQYQEAVDLAEYILKYLDKNSPEAKKLLEDAKDALLEKVNDEIKGFSL
;
A
#
# COMPACT_ATOMS: atom_id res chain seq x y z
N MET A 1 -4.38 -64.90 16.78
CA MET A 1 -3.01 -64.91 16.20
C MET A 1 -3.15 -65.40 14.77
N LYS A 2 -2.74 -64.74 13.68
CA LYS A 2 -1.79 -63.67 13.35
C LYS A 2 -2.43 -62.84 12.21
N LYS A 3 -2.29 -61.51 12.22
CA LYS A 3 -2.73 -60.64 11.12
C LYS A 3 -1.67 -60.61 10.02
N ILE A 4 -2.13 -60.73 8.78
CA ILE A 4 -1.34 -60.71 7.55
C ILE A 4 -1.02 -59.27 7.16
N ILE A 5 0.21 -59.07 6.68
CA ILE A 5 0.85 -57.85 6.15
C ILE A 5 0.18 -57.42 4.83
N ILE A 6 0.31 -56.14 4.46
CA ILE A 6 0.28 -55.49 3.11
C ILE A 6 -0.36 -54.11 3.35
N GLY A 7 0.38 -52.99 3.37
CA GLY A 7 1.11 -52.47 2.23
C GLY A 7 0.17 -51.61 1.37
N ALA A 8 -0.06 -50.35 1.78
CA ALA A 8 -0.83 -49.37 1.00
C ALA A 8 -0.28 -47.96 1.28
N ILE A 9 0.39 -47.38 0.30
CA ILE A 9 -0.09 -46.20 -0.46
C ILE A 9 0.19 -44.90 0.31
N LEU A 10 1.36 -44.30 0.07
CA LEU A 10 1.60 -43.30 -0.98
C LEU A 10 0.88 -41.97 -0.67
N ILE A 11 1.71 -41.02 -0.23
CA ILE A 11 1.68 -39.62 -0.67
C ILE A 11 0.32 -38.93 -0.47
N SER A 12 0.04 -38.58 0.78
CA SER A 12 -0.82 -37.43 1.07
C SER A 12 -0.03 -36.15 0.75
N PHE A 13 -0.02 -35.79 -0.54
CA PHE A 13 0.30 -34.45 -1.02
C PHE A 13 -0.81 -33.51 -0.52
N ALA A 14 -0.70 -33.12 0.74
CA ALA A 14 -1.57 -32.15 1.38
C ALA A 14 -0.71 -31.13 2.13
N PHE A 15 0.34 -30.63 1.49
CA PHE A 15 0.70 -29.24 1.72
C PHE A 15 -0.16 -28.43 0.77
N ILE A 16 -1.36 -28.17 1.27
CA ILE A 16 -2.16 -27.01 0.93
C ILE A 16 -1.14 -25.87 0.80
N LEU A 17 -1.09 -25.26 -0.38
CA LEU A 17 -0.57 -23.91 -0.49
C LEU A 17 -1.45 -23.10 0.44
N SER A 18 -1.08 -23.07 1.73
CA SER A 18 -1.51 -22.04 2.65
C SER A 18 -1.30 -20.79 1.86
N GLY A 19 -2.43 -20.12 1.59
CA GLY A 19 -2.44 -18.84 0.92
C GLY A 19 -1.34 -17.98 1.50
N CYS A 20 -0.83 -17.10 0.67
CA CYS A 20 0.05 -16.03 1.09
C CYS A 20 -0.67 -15.20 2.16
N ASP A 21 -0.69 -15.69 3.40
CA ASP A 21 -0.90 -14.94 4.63
C ASP A 21 0.42 -14.20 4.90
N ALA A 22 0.81 -13.36 3.95
CA ALA A 22 1.70 -12.26 4.19
C ALA A 22 0.81 -11.02 4.32
N LYS A 23 0.00 -10.99 5.39
CA LYS A 23 -0.29 -9.73 6.09
C LYS A 23 1.04 -9.22 6.65
N GLY A 24 1.92 -8.77 5.77
CA GLY A 24 2.71 -7.59 6.08
C GLY A 24 1.73 -6.44 5.92
N ASP A 25 1.54 -5.65 6.96
CA ASP A 25 0.81 -4.39 6.90
C ASP A 25 1.55 -3.44 5.94
N VAL A 26 1.43 -3.68 4.63
CA VAL A 26 1.84 -2.69 3.65
C VAL A 26 0.82 -1.58 3.83
N ALA A 27 1.21 -0.51 4.52
CA ALA A 27 0.42 0.69 4.60
C ALA A 27 0.04 1.06 3.16
N THR A 28 -1.26 1.21 2.91
CA THR A 28 -1.80 1.65 1.62
C THR A 28 -2.61 2.92 1.86
N SER A 29 -2.75 3.75 0.84
CA SER A 29 -3.65 4.89 0.82
C SER A 29 -5.06 4.50 1.25
N SER A 30 -5.58 3.36 0.75
CA SER A 30 -6.90 2.85 1.15
C SER A 30 -6.99 2.57 2.66
N ALA A 31 -6.00 1.91 3.25
CA ALA A 31 -5.99 1.61 4.68
C ALA A 31 -5.87 2.91 5.52
N ALA A 32 -5.05 3.86 5.07
CA ALA A 32 -4.94 5.16 5.71
C ALA A 32 -6.26 5.94 5.64
N ILE A 33 -6.93 5.98 4.48
CA ILE A 33 -8.24 6.61 4.30
C ILE A 33 -9.30 5.96 5.20
N ASP A 34 -9.32 4.63 5.29
CA ASP A 34 -10.26 3.93 6.16
C ASP A 34 -10.05 4.24 7.64
N LYS A 35 -8.80 4.34 8.08
CA LYS A 35 -8.48 4.81 9.43
C LYS A 35 -8.90 6.27 9.63
N ALA A 36 -8.64 7.16 8.67
CA ALA A 36 -9.04 8.55 8.76
C ALA A 36 -10.55 8.72 8.92
N LYS A 37 -11.37 7.89 8.27
CA LYS A 37 -12.84 7.92 8.44
C LYS A 37 -13.29 7.73 9.89
N THR A 38 -12.49 7.07 10.72
CA THR A 38 -12.80 6.84 12.15
C THR A 38 -12.43 8.02 13.05
N LEU A 39 -11.66 9.00 12.54
CA LEU A 39 -11.25 10.18 13.28
C LEU A 39 -12.40 11.18 13.40
N GLU A 40 -12.37 11.99 14.46
CA GLU A 40 -13.51 12.80 14.87
C GLU A 40 -13.72 14.03 13.97
N THR A 41 -12.67 14.82 13.74
CA THR A 41 -12.77 16.09 13.02
C THR A 41 -12.11 16.03 11.65
N VAL A 42 -12.45 16.98 10.76
CA VAL A 42 -11.82 17.06 9.44
C VAL A 42 -10.36 17.44 9.56
N GLU A 43 -10.02 18.33 10.49
CA GLU A 43 -8.63 18.76 10.75
C GLU A 43 -7.76 17.57 11.15
N VAL A 44 -8.20 16.75 12.10
CA VAL A 44 -7.47 15.55 12.54
C VAL A 44 -7.33 14.53 11.41
N LYS A 45 -8.30 14.46 10.47
CA LYS A 45 -8.20 13.62 9.27
C LYS A 45 -7.16 14.13 8.29
N VAL A 46 -7.15 15.43 8.05
CA VAL A 46 -6.18 16.07 7.15
C VAL A 46 -4.77 15.88 7.68
N ASP A 47 -4.54 16.19 8.96
CA ASP A 47 -3.21 16.04 9.59
C ASP A 47 -2.72 14.59 9.51
N TYR A 48 -3.56 13.64 9.91
CA TYR A 48 -3.21 12.22 9.82
C TYR A 48 -2.90 11.76 8.39
N LEU A 49 -3.71 12.17 7.41
CA LEU A 49 -3.49 11.77 6.02
C LEU A 49 -2.28 12.46 5.38
N LEU A 50 -1.95 13.69 5.79
CA LEU A 50 -0.72 14.36 5.39
C LEU A 50 0.50 13.59 5.91
N GLU A 51 0.52 13.21 7.19
CA GLU A 51 1.61 12.40 7.76
C GLU A 51 1.78 11.06 7.04
N GLN A 52 0.68 10.39 6.69
CA GLN A 52 0.74 9.13 5.92
C GLN A 52 1.23 9.35 4.48
N ALA A 53 0.82 10.45 3.85
CA ALA A 53 1.25 10.77 2.50
C ALA A 53 2.74 11.15 2.45
N GLU A 54 3.25 11.88 3.45
CA GLU A 54 4.67 12.16 3.63
C GLU A 54 5.46 10.87 3.86
N TYR A 55 4.96 9.97 4.72
CA TYR A 55 5.57 8.65 4.90
C TYR A 55 5.68 7.88 3.58
N PHE A 56 4.61 7.84 2.78
CA PHE A 56 4.65 7.19 1.47
C PHE A 56 5.59 7.86 0.48
N TYR A 57 5.72 9.18 0.55
CA TYR A 57 6.70 9.90 -0.25
C TYR A 57 8.13 9.51 0.15
N ASP A 58 8.43 9.52 1.45
CA ASP A 58 9.76 9.22 2.00
C ASP A 58 10.17 7.75 1.76
N THR A 59 9.21 6.83 1.67
CA THR A 59 9.46 5.41 1.35
C THR A 59 9.39 5.10 -0.15
N GLU A 60 9.37 6.13 -1.00
CA GLU A 60 9.28 6.05 -2.46
C GLU A 60 8.04 5.32 -2.99
N GLN A 61 6.99 5.22 -2.17
CA GLN A 61 5.65 4.75 -2.53
C GLN A 61 4.84 5.92 -3.13
N TYR A 62 5.40 6.59 -4.14
CA TYR A 62 4.89 7.86 -4.66
C TYR A 62 3.43 7.82 -5.11
N GLN A 63 2.95 6.70 -5.66
CA GLN A 63 1.53 6.57 -6.03
C GLN A 63 0.60 6.65 -4.82
N GLU A 64 0.98 6.04 -3.68
CA GLU A 64 0.18 6.08 -2.45
C GLU A 64 0.15 7.50 -1.86
N ALA A 65 1.26 8.23 -1.95
CA ALA A 65 1.34 9.65 -1.59
C ALA A 65 0.42 10.51 -2.46
N VAL A 66 0.43 10.29 -3.78
CA VAL A 66 -0.48 10.96 -4.74
C VAL A 66 -1.94 10.71 -4.36
N ASP A 67 -2.31 9.45 -4.13
CA ASP A 67 -3.70 9.07 -3.84
C ASP A 67 -4.22 9.74 -2.56
N LEU A 68 -3.40 9.82 -1.51
CA LEU A 68 -3.76 10.51 -0.27
C LEU A 68 -3.86 12.02 -0.43
N ALA A 69 -2.89 12.66 -1.11
CA ALA A 69 -2.92 14.08 -1.36
C ALA A 69 -4.14 14.50 -2.20
N GLU A 70 -4.48 13.72 -3.24
CA GLU A 70 -5.71 13.92 -4.02
C GLU A 70 -6.97 13.72 -3.18
N TYR A 71 -6.98 12.73 -2.29
CA TYR A 71 -8.11 12.51 -1.39
C TYR A 71 -8.36 13.72 -0.48
N ILE A 72 -7.30 14.26 0.13
CA ILE A 72 -7.37 15.46 0.98
C ILE A 72 -7.98 16.63 0.18
N LEU A 73 -7.40 16.94 -0.99
CA LEU A 73 -7.81 18.06 -1.83
C LEU A 73 -9.22 17.92 -2.40
N LYS A 74 -9.70 16.68 -2.55
CA LYS A 74 -11.03 16.43 -3.13
C LYS A 74 -12.12 16.40 -2.09
N TYR A 75 -11.85 15.89 -0.89
CA TYR A 75 -12.90 15.52 0.07
C TYR A 75 -12.79 16.18 1.44
N LEU A 76 -11.61 16.62 1.86
CA LEU A 76 -11.39 17.14 3.22
C LEU A 76 -11.05 18.62 3.22
N ASP A 77 -9.99 19.01 2.51
CA ASP A 77 -9.56 20.39 2.38
C ASP A 77 -9.01 20.65 0.97
N LYS A 78 -9.85 21.25 0.12
CA LYS A 78 -9.52 21.63 -1.25
C LYS A 78 -8.42 22.68 -1.35
N ASN A 79 -8.21 23.46 -0.30
CA ASN A 79 -7.27 24.57 -0.33
C ASN A 79 -5.97 24.30 0.42
N SER A 80 -5.80 23.12 1.05
CA SER A 80 -4.59 22.73 1.78
C SER A 80 -3.34 22.98 0.93
N PRO A 81 -2.48 23.94 1.31
CA PRO A 81 -1.23 24.20 0.61
C PRO A 81 -0.25 23.03 0.75
N GLU A 82 -0.26 22.34 1.89
CA GLU A 82 0.57 21.15 2.16
C GLU A 82 0.21 20.02 1.22
N ALA A 83 -1.08 19.67 1.09
CA ALA A 83 -1.52 18.60 0.21
C ALA A 83 -1.27 18.94 -1.28
N LYS A 84 -1.39 20.21 -1.69
CA LYS A 84 -1.04 20.64 -3.05
C LYS A 84 0.43 20.43 -3.34
N LYS A 85 1.30 20.89 -2.44
CA LYS A 85 2.74 20.75 -2.59
C LYS A 85 3.14 19.28 -2.66
N LEU A 86 2.66 18.48 -1.72
CA LEU A 86 2.96 17.05 -1.68
C LEU A 86 2.46 16.32 -2.93
N LEU A 87 1.28 16.69 -3.47
CA LEU A 87 0.77 16.14 -4.72
C LEU A 87 1.68 16.44 -5.91
N GLU A 88 2.19 17.67 -6.01
CA GLU A 88 3.14 18.08 -7.05
C GLU A 88 4.46 17.31 -6.90
N ASP A 89 5.06 17.34 -5.71
CA ASP A 89 6.33 16.67 -5.41
C ASP A 89 6.24 15.14 -5.69
N ALA A 90 5.15 14.49 -5.28
CA ALA A 90 4.96 13.05 -5.48
C ALA A 90 4.72 12.68 -6.96
N LYS A 91 4.02 13.53 -7.73
CA LYS A 91 3.82 13.31 -9.17
C LYS A 91 5.13 13.42 -9.94
N ASP A 92 5.95 14.42 -9.62
CA ASP A 92 7.25 14.63 -10.24
C ASP A 92 8.18 13.44 -9.95
N ALA A 93 8.24 12.99 -8.69
CA ALA A 93 9.04 11.83 -8.30
C ALA A 93 8.57 10.52 -8.96
N LEU A 94 7.25 10.33 -9.09
CA LEU A 94 6.69 9.17 -9.80
C LEU A 94 7.10 9.16 -11.29
N LEU A 95 7.03 10.31 -11.95
CA LEU A 95 7.45 10.45 -13.35
C LEU A 95 8.95 10.18 -13.52
N GLU A 96 9.78 10.68 -12.61
CA GLU A 96 11.23 10.41 -12.61
C GLU A 96 11.51 8.91 -12.48
N LYS A 97 10.88 8.25 -11.50
CA LYS A 97 11.02 6.80 -11.26
C LYS A 97 10.63 5.98 -12.50
N VAL A 98 9.50 6.29 -13.12
CA VAL A 98 9.06 5.61 -14.36
C VAL A 98 10.05 5.84 -15.50
N ASN A 99 10.56 7.05 -15.68
CA ASN A 99 11.53 7.36 -16.73
C ASN A 99 12.84 6.57 -16.54
N ASP A 100 13.31 6.41 -15.32
CA ASP A 100 14.53 5.67 -15.02
C ASP A 100 14.35 4.17 -15.19
N GLU A 101 13.18 3.61 -14.83
CA GLU A 101 12.83 2.23 -15.14
C GLU A 101 12.81 1.95 -16.65
N ILE A 102 12.26 2.87 -17.46
CA ILE A 102 12.25 2.76 -18.93
C ILE A 102 13.66 2.78 -19.52
N LYS A 103 14.53 3.70 -19.06
CA LYS A 103 15.93 3.77 -19.52
C LYS A 103 16.71 2.51 -19.12
N GLY A 104 16.49 2.00 -17.91
CA GLY A 104 17.13 0.79 -17.41
C GLY A 104 16.80 -0.45 -18.24
N PHE A 105 15.62 -0.50 -18.86
CA PHE A 105 15.22 -1.60 -19.74
C PHE A 105 15.84 -1.54 -21.14
N SER A 106 16.46 -0.41 -21.50
CA SER A 106 17.03 -0.15 -22.84
C SER A 106 18.55 -0.39 -22.93
N LEU A 107 19.18 -0.90 -21.85
CA LEU A 107 20.60 -1.24 -21.74
C LEU A 107 20.79 -2.77 -21.72
#